data_AF-A0A4Q6AGZ2-F1
#
_entry.id   AF-A0A4Q6AGZ2-F1
#
_cell.length_a   1.000
_cell.length_b   1.000
_cell.length_c   1.000
_cell.angle_alpha   90.00
_cell.angle_beta   90.00
_cell.angle_gamma   90.00
#
_symmetry.space_group_name_H-M   'P 1'
#
loop_
_entity.id
_entity.type
_entity.pdbx_description
1 polymer ?
#
loop_
_entity_poly.entity_id
_entity_poly.type
_entity_poly.pdbx_seq_one_letter_code
_entity_poly.pdbx_strand_id
1 'polypeptide(L)'
;MNTSNFEKFPEVAIDGFNGYAGWKEIVDELANKVSAENKKVVVVECYPGVDIQPLLQQLKNESYHFIDAATALKTEQDIAGMVYPFVTDDPVFGYLSPLSLADFFEQEKLEALASQVSAIETGAVWIIGTGASLVPVENDLLVYADMPRWEIQLRFRRGVLGNLGAANKEDEFSYKYKRAFFVDWRVCDRLKMELFASMDYVLDTTYPDKPKMITGEALLQGLQQVVQRPFRVVPFFDPGPWGGQWLKE
;
A
#
# COMPACT_ATOMS: atom_id res chain seq x y z
N MET A 1 23.41 -36.31 6.69
CA MET A 1 22.99 -34.89 6.63
C MET A 1 21.63 -34.81 7.31
N ASN A 2 21.49 -33.99 8.35
CA ASN A 2 20.18 -33.77 8.96
C ASN A 2 19.35 -32.91 8.02
N THR A 3 18.20 -33.42 7.58
CA THR A 3 17.24 -32.64 6.81
C THR A 3 16.80 -31.45 7.64
N SER A 4 16.89 -30.25 7.09
CA SER A 4 16.43 -29.02 7.76
C SER A 4 14.96 -29.16 8.14
N ASN A 5 14.62 -28.94 9.41
CA ASN A 5 13.24 -28.92 9.91
C ASN A 5 12.63 -27.50 9.86
N PHE A 6 13.23 -26.61 9.07
CA PHE A 6 12.83 -25.22 8.98
C PHE A 6 11.58 -25.05 8.12
N GLU A 7 10.51 -24.54 8.73
CA GLU A 7 9.25 -24.22 8.06
C GLU A 7 9.39 -22.94 7.23
N LYS A 8 9.42 -23.09 5.89
CA LYS A 8 9.60 -21.97 4.95
C LYS A 8 8.32 -21.13 4.75
N PHE A 9 7.16 -21.70 5.06
CA PHE A 9 5.84 -21.08 4.89
C PHE A 9 5.03 -21.24 6.18
N PRO A 10 5.45 -20.62 7.28
CA PRO A 10 4.70 -20.70 8.53
C PRO A 10 3.34 -20.03 8.37
N GLU A 11 2.30 -20.70 8.86
CA GLU A 11 0.92 -20.22 8.82
C GLU A 11 0.29 -20.29 10.21
N VAL A 12 -0.61 -19.35 10.49
CA VAL A 12 -1.46 -19.39 11.68
C VAL A 12 -2.90 -19.36 11.21
N ALA A 13 -3.63 -20.44 11.48
CA ALA A 13 -5.07 -20.50 11.22
C ALA A 13 -5.80 -19.54 12.17
N ILE A 14 -6.69 -18.71 11.61
CA ILE A 14 -7.53 -17.77 12.35
C ILE A 14 -8.97 -18.25 12.23
N ASP A 15 -9.61 -18.51 13.36
CA ASP A 15 -10.99 -18.97 13.40
C ASP A 15 -11.97 -17.79 13.44
N GLY A 16 -13.16 -17.98 12.86
CA GLY A 16 -14.29 -17.04 12.99
C GLY A 16 -14.41 -15.96 11.90
N PHE A 17 -13.51 -15.93 10.92
CA PHE A 17 -13.51 -14.93 9.86
C PHE A 17 -13.35 -15.58 8.47
N ASN A 18 -13.94 -14.94 7.46
CA ASN A 18 -13.75 -15.30 6.06
C ASN A 18 -12.99 -14.17 5.35
N GLY A 19 -12.29 -14.53 4.26
CA GLY A 19 -11.69 -13.59 3.33
C GLY A 19 -12.29 -13.75 1.94
N TYR A 20 -11.94 -12.80 1.07
CA TYR A 20 -12.34 -12.77 -0.34
C TYR A 20 -11.12 -13.11 -1.20
N ALA A 21 -11.27 -14.06 -2.11
CA ALA A 21 -10.18 -14.55 -2.95
C ALA A 21 -10.42 -14.23 -4.44
N GLY A 22 -9.51 -13.46 -5.02
CA GLY A 22 -9.57 -13.04 -6.42
C GLY A 22 -10.48 -11.84 -6.67
N TRP A 23 -10.30 -11.21 -7.82
CA TRP A 23 -11.00 -9.96 -8.17
C TRP A 23 -12.51 -10.06 -8.14
N LYS A 24 -13.08 -11.21 -8.53
CA LYS A 24 -14.53 -11.39 -8.56
C LYS A 24 -15.16 -11.20 -7.18
N GLU A 25 -14.71 -11.96 -6.18
CA GLU A 25 -15.27 -11.89 -4.83
C GLU A 25 -15.04 -10.51 -4.19
N ILE A 26 -13.85 -9.93 -4.42
CA ILE A 26 -13.48 -8.60 -3.93
C ILE A 26 -14.39 -7.52 -4.52
N VAL A 27 -14.58 -7.52 -5.83
CA VAL A 27 -15.40 -6.52 -6.53
C VAL A 27 -16.87 -6.69 -6.21
N ASP A 28 -17.36 -7.93 -6.14
CA ASP A 28 -18.75 -8.20 -5.74
C ASP A 28 -19.01 -7.67 -4.32
N GLU A 29 -18.09 -7.90 -3.38
CA GLU A 29 -18.20 -7.38 -2.01
C GLU A 29 -18.16 -5.85 -1.97
N LEU A 30 -17.17 -5.24 -2.62
CA LEU A 30 -17.04 -3.78 -2.63
C LEU A 30 -18.24 -3.12 -3.31
N ALA A 31 -18.75 -3.70 -4.40
CA ALA A 31 -19.96 -3.23 -5.07
C ALA A 31 -21.18 -3.28 -4.14
N ASN A 32 -21.35 -4.36 -3.38
CA ASN A 32 -22.44 -4.49 -2.40
C ASN A 32 -22.35 -3.43 -1.28
N LYS A 33 -21.14 -3.00 -0.90
CA LYS A 33 -20.96 -1.92 0.09
C LYS A 33 -21.29 -0.53 -0.44
N VAL A 34 -21.18 -0.32 -1.75
CA VAL A 34 -21.41 0.99 -2.38
C VAL A 34 -22.72 1.10 -3.15
N SER A 35 -23.51 0.02 -3.26
CA SER A 35 -24.74 -0.05 -4.06
C SER A 35 -25.95 0.74 -3.51
N ALA A 36 -25.72 1.78 -2.71
CA ALA A 36 -26.78 2.58 -2.11
C ALA A 36 -27.32 3.65 -3.07
N GLU A 37 -28.57 4.10 -2.86
CA GLU A 37 -29.18 5.19 -3.63
C GLU A 37 -28.49 6.55 -3.40
N ASN A 38 -27.80 6.69 -2.27
CA ASN A 38 -27.05 7.89 -1.90
C ASN A 38 -25.59 7.79 -2.31
N LYS A 39 -24.95 8.95 -2.47
CA LYS A 39 -23.50 9.07 -2.67
C LYS A 39 -22.72 8.20 -1.68
N LYS A 40 -21.69 7.53 -2.17
CA LYS A 40 -20.68 6.83 -1.35
C LYS A 40 -19.29 7.32 -1.67
N VAL A 41 -18.49 7.60 -0.64
CA VAL A 41 -17.08 7.96 -0.78
C VAL A 41 -16.22 6.79 -0.30
N VAL A 42 -15.49 6.20 -1.23
CA VAL A 42 -14.55 5.11 -0.95
C VAL A 42 -13.13 5.63 -1.08
N VAL A 43 -12.33 5.42 -0.04
CA VAL A 43 -10.89 5.68 -0.08
C VAL A 43 -10.18 4.35 -0.27
N VAL A 44 -9.34 4.26 -1.31
CA VAL A 44 -8.41 3.16 -1.53
C VAL A 44 -6.99 3.68 -1.30
N GLU A 45 -6.58 3.65 -0.02
CA GLU A 45 -5.22 4.03 0.38
C GLU A 45 -4.26 2.94 -0.05
N CYS A 46 -3.25 3.32 -0.83
CA CYS A 46 -2.29 2.39 -1.42
C CYS A 46 -0.93 2.55 -0.78
N TYR A 47 -0.40 1.51 -0.13
CA TYR A 47 1.00 1.47 0.28
C TYR A 47 1.91 1.66 -0.96
N PRO A 48 3.07 2.32 -0.85
CA PRO A 48 3.94 2.60 -1.99
C PRO A 48 4.29 1.31 -2.74
N GLY A 49 4.10 1.34 -4.05
CA GLY A 49 4.38 0.21 -4.94
C GLY A 49 3.18 -0.67 -5.29
N VAL A 50 2.02 -0.44 -4.68
CA VAL A 50 0.73 -1.00 -5.12
C VAL A 50 0.46 -0.61 -6.57
N ASP A 51 0.12 -1.62 -7.38
CA ASP A 51 -0.42 -1.42 -8.72
C ASP A 51 -1.94 -1.56 -8.63
N ILE A 52 -2.63 -0.44 -8.78
CA ILE A 52 -4.08 -0.38 -8.62
C ILE A 52 -4.84 -0.59 -9.95
N GLN A 53 -4.13 -0.63 -11.07
CA GLN A 53 -4.74 -0.80 -12.39
C GLN A 53 -5.59 -2.07 -12.50
N PRO A 54 -5.16 -3.23 -11.95
CA PRO A 54 -6.01 -4.43 -11.96
C PRO A 54 -7.35 -4.22 -11.25
N LEU A 55 -7.39 -3.52 -10.11
CA LEU A 55 -8.65 -3.21 -9.41
C LEU A 55 -9.53 -2.29 -10.27
N LEU A 56 -8.96 -1.21 -10.81
CA LEU A 56 -9.69 -0.25 -11.66
C LEU A 56 -10.30 -0.91 -12.90
N GLN A 57 -9.60 -1.87 -13.50
CA GLN A 57 -10.11 -2.61 -14.66
C GLN A 57 -11.32 -3.48 -14.33
N GLN A 58 -11.45 -3.91 -13.08
CA GLN A 58 -12.55 -4.76 -12.61
C GLN A 58 -13.70 -3.94 -12.02
N LEU A 59 -13.40 -2.80 -11.38
CA LEU A 59 -14.38 -1.81 -10.93
C LEU A 59 -14.92 -0.99 -12.11
N LYS A 60 -15.81 -1.58 -12.90
CA LYS A 60 -16.49 -0.90 -14.02
C LYS A 60 -17.96 -0.71 -13.72
N ASN A 61 -18.35 0.53 -13.45
CA ASN A 61 -19.75 0.95 -13.33
C ASN A 61 -19.86 2.41 -13.79
N GLU A 62 -20.88 2.75 -14.57
CA GLU A 62 -21.10 4.11 -15.09
C GLU A 62 -21.35 5.15 -13.99
N SER A 63 -21.80 4.71 -12.81
CA SER A 63 -22.02 5.54 -11.63
C SER A 63 -20.77 5.71 -10.75
N TYR A 64 -19.61 5.17 -11.16
CA TYR A 64 -18.37 5.31 -10.42
C TYR A 64 -17.55 6.49 -10.94
N HIS A 65 -17.08 7.31 -10.02
CA HIS A 65 -16.18 8.42 -10.26
C HIS A 65 -14.84 8.11 -9.62
N PHE A 66 -13.74 8.28 -10.37
CA PHE A 66 -12.40 7.98 -9.88
C PHE A 66 -11.59 9.26 -9.72
N ILE A 67 -10.97 9.44 -8.56
CA ILE A 67 -10.12 10.56 -8.21
C ILE A 67 -8.74 10.00 -7.86
N ASP A 68 -7.73 10.41 -8.63
CA ASP A 68 -6.34 10.03 -8.38
C ASP A 68 -5.68 11.01 -7.41
N ALA A 69 -5.35 10.52 -6.21
CA ALA A 69 -4.69 11.29 -5.18
C ALA A 69 -3.30 11.79 -5.62
N ALA A 70 -2.62 11.09 -6.54
CA ALA A 70 -1.31 11.48 -7.02
C ALA A 70 -1.31 12.85 -7.72
N THR A 71 -2.46 13.31 -8.22
CA THR A 71 -2.61 14.65 -8.81
C THR A 71 -2.36 15.79 -7.80
N ALA A 72 -2.49 15.50 -6.51
CA ALA A 72 -2.23 16.45 -5.42
C ALA A 72 -0.78 16.45 -4.92
N LEU A 73 0.11 15.60 -5.48
CA LEU A 73 1.52 15.62 -5.11
C LEU A 73 2.17 16.97 -5.46
N LYS A 74 3.20 17.31 -4.67
CA LYS A 74 4.19 18.32 -5.01
C LYS A 74 4.93 17.93 -6.29
N THR A 75 5.63 18.89 -6.88
CA THR A 75 6.44 18.59 -8.07
C THR A 75 7.56 17.62 -7.73
N GLU A 76 8.02 16.86 -8.72
CA GLU A 76 9.16 15.94 -8.53
C GLU A 76 10.41 16.68 -8.02
N GLN A 77 10.60 17.93 -8.44
CA GLN A 77 11.72 18.77 -7.99
C GLN A 77 11.60 19.13 -6.51
N ASP A 78 10.42 19.53 -6.05
CA ASP A 78 10.18 19.88 -4.65
C ASP A 78 10.32 18.64 -3.75
N ILE A 79 9.77 17.51 -4.19
CA ILE A 79 9.92 16.23 -3.50
C ILE A 79 11.39 15.83 -3.45
N ALA A 80 12.13 15.92 -4.56
CA ALA A 80 13.55 15.61 -4.58
C ALA A 80 14.36 16.49 -3.61
N GLY A 81 14.10 17.80 -3.58
CA GLY A 81 14.73 18.73 -2.64
C GLY A 81 14.41 18.42 -1.18
N MET A 82 13.16 18.06 -0.88
CA MET A 82 12.71 17.67 0.45
C MET A 82 13.31 16.33 0.92
N VAL A 83 13.46 15.38 0.00
CA VAL A 83 13.98 14.01 0.26
C VAL A 83 15.50 14.00 0.38
N TYR A 84 16.21 14.82 -0.40
CA TYR A 84 17.67 14.80 -0.51
C TYR A 84 18.43 14.84 0.83
N PRO A 85 18.06 15.65 1.83
CA PRO A 85 18.73 15.68 3.14
C PRO A 85 18.77 14.32 3.87
N PHE A 86 17.85 13.41 3.56
CA PHE A 86 17.73 12.09 4.21
C PHE A 86 18.36 10.96 3.41
N VAL A 87 18.62 11.19 2.13
CA VAL A 87 19.13 10.17 1.21
C VAL A 87 20.59 10.46 0.87
N THR A 88 20.93 11.73 0.61
CA THR A 88 22.27 12.24 0.28
C THR A 88 22.91 11.53 -0.92
N ASP A 89 24.14 11.95 -1.27
CA ASP A 89 24.94 11.32 -2.32
C ASP A 89 25.67 10.05 -1.85
N ASP A 90 25.62 9.70 -0.55
CA ASP A 90 26.20 8.46 -0.06
C ASP A 90 25.51 7.25 -0.73
N PRO A 91 26.23 6.30 -1.34
CA PRO A 91 25.60 5.23 -2.12
C PRO A 91 24.78 4.23 -1.30
N VAL A 92 24.96 4.19 0.03
CA VAL A 92 24.38 3.16 0.91
C VAL A 92 23.59 3.76 2.07
N PHE A 93 24.14 4.77 2.72
CA PHE A 93 23.61 5.33 3.96
C PHE A 93 22.72 6.55 3.72
N GLY A 94 21.84 6.77 4.70
CA GLY A 94 20.94 7.91 4.77
C GLY A 94 20.49 8.10 6.23
N TYR A 95 19.56 9.01 6.43
CA TYR A 95 18.96 9.33 7.73
C TYR A 95 17.49 8.95 7.70
N LEU A 96 17.00 8.33 8.77
CA LEU A 96 15.57 8.05 8.88
C LEU A 96 14.80 9.37 8.88
N SER A 97 14.02 9.59 7.83
CA SER A 97 13.34 10.85 7.60
C SER A 97 12.27 11.13 8.67
N PRO A 98 12.20 12.34 9.25
CA PRO A 98 11.13 12.76 10.14
C PRO A 98 9.86 13.20 9.39
N LEU A 99 9.89 13.24 8.04
CA LEU A 99 8.76 13.67 7.22
C LEU A 99 7.51 12.82 7.46
N SER A 100 6.36 13.42 7.22
CA SER A 100 5.05 12.76 7.11
C SER A 100 4.71 12.53 5.64
N LEU A 101 3.72 11.68 5.35
CA LEU A 101 3.25 11.53 3.98
C LEU A 101 2.61 12.83 3.47
N ALA A 102 1.94 13.60 4.34
CA ALA A 102 1.35 14.89 4.00
C ALA A 102 2.36 15.90 3.44
N ASP A 103 3.63 15.83 3.85
CA ASP A 103 4.68 16.71 3.33
C ASP A 103 4.93 16.54 1.82
N PHE A 104 4.50 15.42 1.22
CA PHE A 104 4.62 15.14 -0.22
C PHE A 104 3.50 15.79 -1.05
N PHE A 105 2.46 16.35 -0.41
CA PHE A 105 1.27 16.86 -1.07
C PHE A 105 1.16 18.38 -0.97
N GLU A 106 0.53 18.97 -1.98
CA GLU A 106 0.12 20.37 -1.93
C GLU A 106 -1.26 20.46 -1.28
N GLN A 107 -1.35 21.16 -0.15
CA GLN A 107 -2.59 21.27 0.62
C GLN A 107 -3.75 21.83 -0.21
N GLU A 108 -3.49 22.86 -1.02
CA GLU A 108 -4.49 23.46 -1.91
C GLU A 108 -5.05 22.46 -2.94
N LYS A 109 -4.21 21.52 -3.41
CA LYS A 109 -4.65 20.48 -4.34
C LYS A 109 -5.48 19.41 -3.65
N LEU A 110 -5.14 19.03 -2.40
CA LEU A 110 -5.97 18.12 -1.60
C LEU A 110 -7.36 18.72 -1.35
N GLU A 111 -7.44 20.02 -1.04
CA GLU A 111 -8.71 20.74 -0.87
C GLU A 111 -9.50 20.84 -2.19
N ALA A 112 -8.81 21.00 -3.31
CA ALA A 112 -9.44 20.96 -4.64
C ALA A 112 -10.01 19.56 -4.94
N LEU A 113 -9.31 18.48 -4.59
CA LEU A 113 -9.85 17.11 -4.70
C LEU A 113 -11.08 16.91 -3.81
N ALA A 114 -11.05 17.40 -2.56
CA ALA A 114 -12.20 17.33 -1.65
C ALA A 114 -13.41 18.10 -2.20
N SER A 115 -13.17 19.24 -2.87
CA SER A 115 -14.21 20.00 -3.55
C SER A 115 -14.80 19.24 -4.74
N GLN A 116 -13.97 18.54 -5.53
CA GLN A 116 -14.44 17.66 -6.60
C GLN A 116 -15.30 16.51 -6.07
N VAL A 117 -14.87 15.87 -4.98
CA VAL A 117 -15.66 14.84 -4.30
C VAL A 117 -17.02 15.44 -3.93
N SER A 118 -17.04 16.60 -3.26
CA SER A 118 -18.26 17.25 -2.77
C SER A 118 -19.26 17.60 -3.87
N ALA A 119 -18.78 17.98 -5.06
CA ALA A 119 -19.61 18.32 -6.21
C ALA A 119 -20.37 17.13 -6.82
N ILE A 120 -19.97 15.90 -6.51
CA ILE A 120 -20.67 14.68 -6.96
C ILE A 120 -21.81 14.39 -6.00
N GLU A 121 -23.05 14.35 -6.50
CA GLU A 121 -24.26 14.19 -5.68
C GLU A 121 -24.75 12.74 -5.57
N THR A 122 -24.44 11.89 -6.56
CA THR A 122 -24.93 10.51 -6.64
C THR A 122 -23.83 9.57 -7.12
N GLY A 123 -23.98 8.27 -6.87
CA GLY A 123 -23.01 7.24 -7.24
C GLY A 123 -21.87 7.07 -6.23
N ALA A 124 -20.81 6.36 -6.63
CA ALA A 124 -19.67 6.09 -5.78
C ALA A 124 -18.43 6.85 -6.25
N VAL A 125 -17.81 7.61 -5.35
CA VAL A 125 -16.55 8.33 -5.58
C VAL A 125 -15.41 7.54 -4.97
N TRP A 126 -14.48 7.11 -5.80
CA TRP A 126 -13.32 6.32 -5.44
C TRP A 126 -12.08 7.22 -5.46
N ILE A 127 -11.57 7.56 -4.28
CA ILE A 127 -10.31 8.30 -4.11
C ILE A 127 -9.21 7.27 -3.95
N ILE A 128 -8.24 7.26 -4.87
CA ILE A 128 -7.31 6.15 -5.02
C ILE A 128 -5.88 6.66 -5.11
N GLY A 129 -4.98 5.96 -4.43
CA GLY A 129 -3.54 6.18 -4.54
C GLY A 129 -2.86 6.21 -3.18
N THR A 130 -1.54 6.34 -3.19
CA THR A 130 -0.79 6.63 -1.97
C THR A 130 -1.12 8.04 -1.52
N GLY A 131 -1.57 8.21 -0.28
CA GLY A 131 -2.07 9.49 0.25
C GLY A 131 -3.52 9.80 -0.11
N ALA A 132 -4.30 8.84 -0.62
CA ALA A 132 -5.72 9.01 -0.87
C ALA A 132 -6.51 9.39 0.40
N SER A 133 -6.12 8.85 1.56
CA SER A 133 -6.75 9.18 2.83
C SER A 133 -6.42 10.58 3.36
N LEU A 134 -5.50 11.31 2.70
CA LEU A 134 -5.16 12.70 3.05
C LEU A 134 -6.12 13.70 2.43
N VAL A 135 -6.95 13.30 1.46
CA VAL A 135 -8.00 14.16 0.91
C VAL A 135 -9.01 14.43 2.04
N PRO A 136 -9.25 15.70 2.43
CA PRO A 136 -10.01 16.03 3.63
C PRO A 136 -11.52 15.88 3.41
N VAL A 137 -11.98 14.64 3.30
CA VAL A 137 -13.40 14.26 3.16
C VAL A 137 -13.75 13.16 4.15
N GLU A 138 -15.00 13.14 4.58
CA GLU A 138 -15.55 11.96 5.23
C GLU A 138 -15.68 10.83 4.20
N ASN A 139 -15.23 9.63 4.57
CA ASN A 139 -15.36 8.45 3.75
C ASN A 139 -16.34 7.46 4.39
N ASP A 140 -17.07 6.75 3.55
CA ASP A 140 -17.98 5.67 3.95
C ASP A 140 -17.27 4.32 4.05
N LEU A 141 -16.14 4.19 3.35
CA LEU A 141 -15.38 2.95 3.26
C LEU A 141 -13.88 3.23 3.04
N LEU A 142 -13.03 2.63 3.87
CA LEU A 142 -11.58 2.66 3.75
C LEU A 142 -11.04 1.27 3.39
N VAL A 143 -10.54 1.13 2.17
CA VAL A 143 -9.80 -0.05 1.70
C VAL A 143 -8.31 0.28 1.73
N TYR A 144 -7.54 -0.48 2.50
CA TYR A 144 -6.08 -0.34 2.54
C TYR A 144 -5.42 -1.41 1.66
N ALA A 145 -4.88 -0.99 0.51
CA ALA A 145 -4.15 -1.86 -0.39
C ALA A 145 -2.66 -1.92 -0.01
N ASP A 146 -2.12 -3.13 0.13
CA ASP A 146 -0.76 -3.35 0.61
C ASP A 146 -0.08 -4.52 -0.10
N MET A 147 1.23 -4.60 0.08
CA MET A 147 2.09 -5.73 -0.26
C MET A 147 3.34 -5.71 0.62
N PRO A 148 3.99 -6.85 0.85
CA PRO A 148 5.24 -6.88 1.59
C PRO A 148 6.35 -6.16 0.82
N ARG A 149 7.26 -5.51 1.57
CA ARG A 149 8.39 -4.75 1.01
C ARG A 149 9.30 -5.53 0.07
N TRP A 150 9.37 -6.86 0.23
CA TRP A 150 10.14 -7.68 -0.68
C TRP A 150 9.57 -7.65 -2.10
N GLU A 151 8.24 -7.57 -2.26
CA GLU A 151 7.61 -7.47 -3.58
C GLU A 151 7.89 -6.08 -4.18
N ILE A 152 7.87 -5.01 -3.38
CA ILE A 152 8.28 -3.67 -3.81
C ILE A 152 9.73 -3.70 -4.33
N GLN A 153 10.64 -4.38 -3.63
CA GLN A 153 12.03 -4.54 -4.09
C GLN A 153 12.12 -5.32 -5.41
N LEU A 154 11.34 -6.39 -5.59
CA LEU A 154 11.28 -7.10 -6.86
C LEU A 154 10.74 -6.21 -7.99
N ARG A 155 9.74 -5.36 -7.72
CA ARG A 155 9.22 -4.38 -8.67
C ARG A 155 10.27 -3.33 -9.05
N PHE A 156 11.09 -2.88 -8.10
CA PHE A 156 12.24 -2.02 -8.39
C PHE A 156 13.27 -2.72 -9.29
N ARG A 157 13.60 -3.99 -9.02
CA ARG A 157 14.55 -4.78 -9.84
C ARG A 157 14.02 -5.07 -11.24
N ARG A 158 12.71 -5.30 -11.39
CA ARG A 158 12.04 -5.46 -12.68
C ARG A 158 11.93 -4.14 -13.46
N GLY A 159 12.28 -3.01 -12.84
CA GLY A 159 12.12 -1.69 -13.44
C GLY A 159 10.67 -1.44 -13.84
N VAL A 160 9.70 -1.78 -12.99
CA VAL A 160 8.27 -1.49 -13.23
C VAL A 160 7.73 -0.37 -12.34
N LEU A 161 8.51 0.04 -11.33
CA LEU A 161 8.12 0.98 -10.28
C LEU A 161 9.26 1.95 -9.95
N GLY A 162 8.91 3.21 -9.65
CA GLY A 162 9.78 4.22 -9.04
C GLY A 162 9.41 4.50 -7.58
N ASN A 163 10.19 5.34 -6.91
CA ASN A 163 9.89 5.83 -5.57
C ASN A 163 8.69 6.77 -5.55
N LEU A 164 8.12 6.96 -4.36
CA LEU A 164 6.97 7.83 -4.13
C LEU A 164 7.20 9.25 -4.68
N GLY A 165 6.39 9.66 -5.66
CA GLY A 165 6.45 11.01 -6.24
C GLY A 165 7.72 11.33 -7.02
N ALA A 166 8.37 10.32 -7.63
CA ALA A 166 9.51 10.55 -8.51
C ALA A 166 9.46 9.69 -9.78
N ALA A 167 9.84 10.27 -10.91
CA ALA A 167 10.02 9.57 -12.18
C ALA A 167 11.39 8.88 -12.26
N ASN A 168 11.69 8.00 -11.30
CA ASN A 168 13.01 7.40 -11.14
C ASN A 168 13.02 5.87 -11.33
N LYS A 169 12.09 5.37 -12.14
CA LYS A 169 11.91 3.94 -12.44
C LYS A 169 13.18 3.30 -13.02
N GLU A 170 13.92 4.06 -13.82
CA GLU A 170 15.17 3.63 -14.49
C GLU A 170 16.42 3.79 -13.60
N ASP A 171 16.30 4.39 -12.41
CA ASP A 171 17.42 4.50 -11.48
C ASP A 171 17.86 3.13 -10.97
N GLU A 172 19.12 3.09 -10.53
CA GLU A 172 19.73 1.94 -9.87
C GLU A 172 18.86 1.43 -8.71
N PHE A 173 18.73 0.11 -8.61
CA PHE A 173 17.99 -0.55 -7.53
C PHE A 173 18.48 -0.11 -6.15
N SER A 174 19.80 0.05 -5.98
CA SER A 174 20.42 0.47 -4.72
C SER A 174 19.90 1.83 -4.26
N TYR A 175 19.79 2.79 -5.17
CA TYR A 175 19.23 4.11 -4.86
C TYR A 175 17.75 4.02 -4.50
N LYS A 176 16.95 3.32 -5.30
CA LYS A 176 15.50 3.16 -5.05
C LYS A 176 15.21 2.50 -3.71
N TYR A 177 15.96 1.45 -3.39
CA TYR A 177 15.88 0.76 -2.11
C TYR A 177 16.31 1.65 -0.94
N LYS A 178 17.45 2.34 -1.07
CA LYS A 178 17.95 3.29 -0.05
C LYS A 178 16.91 4.35 0.26
N ARG A 179 16.39 5.04 -0.77
CA ARG A 179 15.35 6.06 -0.61
C ARG A 179 14.08 5.47 0.02
N ALA A 180 13.62 4.31 -0.44
CA ALA A 180 12.43 3.68 0.12
C ALA A 180 12.62 3.35 1.61
N PHE A 181 13.78 2.85 2.00
CA PHE A 181 14.10 2.51 3.38
C PHE A 181 14.12 3.73 4.31
N PHE A 182 14.87 4.77 3.93
CA PHE A 182 15.07 5.96 4.76
C PHE A 182 13.90 6.94 4.70
N VAL A 183 13.08 6.91 3.64
CA VAL A 183 12.01 7.88 3.40
C VAL A 183 10.66 7.24 3.09
N ASP A 184 10.45 6.67 1.89
CA ASP A 184 9.10 6.31 1.41
C ASP A 184 8.36 5.38 2.38
N TRP A 185 9.01 4.30 2.85
CA TRP A 185 8.41 3.40 3.83
C TRP A 185 8.21 4.09 5.18
N ARG A 186 9.06 5.04 5.58
CA ARG A 186 8.89 5.75 6.86
C ARG A 186 7.61 6.59 6.83
N VAL A 187 7.39 7.36 5.76
CA VAL A 187 6.24 8.27 5.64
C VAL A 187 4.94 7.48 5.50
N CYS A 188 4.95 6.39 4.73
CA CYS A 188 3.77 5.55 4.54
C CYS A 188 3.48 4.63 5.73
N ASP A 189 4.50 4.15 6.46
CA ASP A 189 4.29 3.42 7.72
C ASP A 189 3.58 4.28 8.76
N ARG A 190 3.94 5.58 8.87
CA ARG A 190 3.29 6.51 9.81
C ARG A 190 1.81 6.64 9.50
N LEU A 191 1.46 6.91 8.24
CA LEU A 191 0.06 6.98 7.83
C LEU A 191 -0.65 5.65 8.03
N LYS A 192 -0.02 4.52 7.69
CA LYS A 192 -0.58 3.18 7.93
C LYS A 192 -0.98 2.98 9.38
N MET A 193 -0.13 3.41 10.33
CA MET A 193 -0.41 3.30 11.76
C MET A 193 -1.58 4.17 12.19
N GLU A 194 -1.74 5.36 11.62
CA GLU A 194 -2.88 6.25 11.90
C GLU A 194 -4.20 5.65 11.39
N LEU A 195 -4.18 5.00 10.23
CA LEU A 195 -5.34 4.38 9.61
C LEU A 195 -5.68 2.98 10.16
N PHE A 196 -4.75 2.31 10.84
CA PHE A 196 -4.81 0.87 11.10
C PHE A 196 -6.13 0.40 11.75
N ALA A 197 -6.65 1.19 12.68
CA ALA A 197 -7.89 0.86 13.40
C ALA A 197 -9.17 1.24 12.64
N SER A 198 -9.08 2.06 11.59
CA SER A 198 -10.22 2.55 10.81
C SER A 198 -10.34 1.89 9.43
N MET A 199 -9.43 0.97 9.07
CA MET A 199 -9.54 0.21 7.83
C MET A 199 -10.78 -0.70 7.87
N ASP A 200 -11.68 -0.55 6.90
CA ASP A 200 -12.79 -1.49 6.73
C ASP A 200 -12.31 -2.77 6.06
N TYR A 201 -11.40 -2.65 5.10
CA TYR A 201 -10.79 -3.76 4.39
C TYR A 201 -9.29 -3.59 4.23
N VAL A 202 -8.58 -4.72 4.19
CA VAL A 202 -7.17 -4.80 3.83
C VAL A 202 -7.04 -5.70 2.62
N LEU A 203 -6.51 -5.15 1.54
CA LEU A 203 -6.35 -5.77 0.23
C LEU A 203 -4.87 -6.14 0.01
N ASP A 204 -4.57 -7.43 0.01
CA ASP A 204 -3.27 -7.97 -0.37
C ASP A 204 -3.15 -8.01 -1.90
N THR A 205 -2.20 -7.22 -2.41
CA THR A 205 -1.91 -7.05 -3.84
C THR A 205 -0.60 -7.70 -4.27
N THR A 206 -0.02 -8.56 -3.41
CA THR A 206 1.25 -9.26 -3.68
C THR A 206 1.21 -10.04 -4.98
N TYR A 207 0.10 -10.71 -5.28
CA TYR A 207 -0.15 -11.45 -6.51
C TYR A 207 -1.27 -10.77 -7.31
N PRO A 208 -0.95 -9.98 -8.35
CA PRO A 208 -1.94 -9.20 -9.10
C PRO A 208 -3.10 -10.02 -9.68
N ASP A 209 -2.85 -11.27 -10.08
CA ASP A 209 -3.87 -12.17 -10.65
C ASP A 209 -4.68 -12.92 -9.57
N LYS A 210 -4.21 -12.93 -8.32
CA LYS A 210 -4.80 -13.67 -7.20
C LYS A 210 -4.79 -12.81 -5.93
N PRO A 211 -5.37 -11.60 -5.95
CA PRO A 211 -5.46 -10.78 -4.76
C PRO A 211 -6.29 -11.47 -3.69
N LYS A 212 -6.08 -11.05 -2.44
CA LYS A 212 -6.90 -11.48 -1.30
C LYS A 212 -7.32 -10.26 -0.52
N MET A 213 -8.50 -10.30 0.06
CA MET A 213 -8.99 -9.22 0.91
C MET A 213 -9.60 -9.78 2.18
N ILE A 214 -9.40 -9.10 3.29
CA ILE A 214 -10.04 -9.39 4.57
C ILE A 214 -10.64 -8.10 5.13
N THR A 215 -11.60 -8.21 6.04
CA THR A 215 -12.07 -7.04 6.80
C THR A 215 -10.97 -6.56 7.76
N GLY A 216 -10.96 -5.28 8.12
CA GLY A 216 -10.07 -4.76 9.15
C GLY A 216 -10.33 -5.39 10.52
N GLU A 217 -11.59 -5.72 10.82
CA GLU A 217 -11.95 -6.51 12.00
C GLU A 217 -11.24 -7.88 12.01
N ALA A 218 -11.28 -8.61 10.90
CA ALA A 218 -10.61 -9.91 10.78
C ALA A 218 -9.08 -9.76 10.95
N LEU A 219 -8.49 -8.69 10.43
CA LEU A 219 -7.06 -8.41 10.64
C LEU A 219 -6.76 -8.19 12.13
N LEU A 220 -7.51 -7.33 12.82
CA LEU A 220 -7.29 -7.00 14.24
C LEU A 220 -7.48 -8.22 15.14
N GLN A 221 -8.55 -8.99 14.92
CA GLN A 221 -8.85 -10.20 15.67
C GLN A 221 -7.84 -11.31 15.36
N GLY A 222 -7.43 -11.44 14.09
CA GLY A 222 -6.36 -12.34 13.69
C GLY A 222 -5.04 -12.03 14.40
N LEU A 223 -4.64 -10.76 14.46
CA LEU A 223 -3.46 -10.33 15.20
C LEU A 223 -3.58 -10.63 16.70
N GLN A 224 -4.75 -10.40 17.31
CA GLN A 224 -5.01 -10.75 18.72
C GLN A 224 -4.84 -12.24 18.99
N GLN A 225 -5.25 -13.13 18.07
CA GLN A 225 -5.05 -14.57 18.18
C GLN A 225 -3.57 -14.96 17.99
N VAL A 226 -2.88 -14.36 17.01
CA VAL A 226 -1.46 -14.64 16.72
C VAL A 226 -0.56 -14.32 17.90
N VAL A 227 -0.78 -13.20 18.59
CA VAL A 227 0.09 -12.77 19.71
C VAL A 227 -0.05 -13.62 20.97
N GLN A 228 -1.04 -14.52 21.06
CA GLN A 228 -1.19 -15.44 22.21
C GLN A 228 -0.23 -16.63 22.18
N ARG A 229 0.61 -16.74 21.14
CA ARG A 229 1.57 -17.83 20.98
C ARG A 229 2.85 -17.33 20.32
N PRO A 230 3.97 -18.05 20.48
CA PRO A 230 5.10 -17.88 19.58
C PRO A 230 4.66 -18.12 18.13
N PHE A 231 5.07 -17.22 17.24
CA PHE A 231 4.85 -17.34 15.80
C PHE A 231 6.16 -17.13 15.05
N ARG A 232 6.18 -17.56 13.79
CA ARG A 232 7.31 -17.37 12.87
C ARG A 232 6.87 -16.43 11.76
N VAL A 233 7.77 -15.54 11.35
CA VAL A 233 7.59 -14.73 10.15
C VAL A 233 8.01 -15.52 8.93
N VAL A 234 7.37 -15.27 7.79
CA VAL A 234 7.82 -15.82 6.51
C VAL A 234 9.22 -15.27 6.23
N PRO A 235 10.24 -16.14 6.09
CA PRO A 235 11.59 -15.69 5.83
C PRO A 235 11.70 -15.20 4.38
N PHE A 236 12.19 -13.98 4.20
CA PHE A 236 12.56 -13.46 2.89
C PHE A 236 14.08 -13.49 2.73
N PHE A 237 14.54 -14.14 1.66
CA PHE A 237 15.97 -14.26 1.35
C PHE A 237 16.29 -13.45 0.10
N ASP A 238 16.86 -12.25 0.30
CA ASP A 238 17.38 -11.46 -0.82
C ASP A 238 18.78 -11.97 -1.20
N PRO A 239 19.00 -12.46 -2.43
CA PRO A 239 20.31 -12.93 -2.86
C PRO A 239 21.31 -11.77 -2.84
N GLY A 240 22.29 -11.85 -1.94
CA GLY A 240 23.38 -10.88 -1.80
C GLY A 240 24.75 -11.54 -1.73
N PRO A 241 25.84 -10.78 -1.93
CA PRO A 241 27.21 -11.31 -1.97
C PRO A 241 27.68 -11.91 -0.64
N TRP A 242 26.97 -11.62 0.46
CA TRP A 242 27.25 -12.10 1.81
C TRP A 242 26.29 -13.21 2.28
N GLY A 243 25.46 -13.76 1.37
CA GLY A 243 24.53 -14.84 1.69
C GLY A 243 25.26 -16.16 1.98
N GLY A 244 25.09 -16.70 3.18
CA GLY A 244 25.70 -17.98 3.59
C GLY A 244 25.22 -19.16 2.74
N GLN A 245 26.12 -20.13 2.50
CA GLN A 245 25.81 -21.33 1.70
C GLN A 245 24.73 -22.25 2.29
N TRP A 246 24.41 -22.10 3.59
CA TRP A 246 23.50 -22.94 4.37
C TRP A 246 22.02 -22.91 3.93
N LEU A 247 21.65 -22.04 3.00
CA LEU A 247 20.27 -21.73 2.64
C LEU A 247 19.97 -21.97 1.14
N LYS A 248 20.85 -22.69 0.43
CA LYS A 248 20.66 -23.04 -1.00
C LYS A 248 19.68 -24.21 -1.22
N GLU A 249 19.23 -24.88 -0.15
CA GLU A 249 18.30 -26.03 -0.18
C GLU A 249 16.88 -25.65 0.29
#